data_AF-A0A522MUB0-F1
#
_entry.id   AF-A0A522MUB0-F1
#
_cell.length_a   1.000
_cell.length_b   1.000
_cell.length_c   1.000
_cell.angle_alpha   90.00
_cell.angle_beta   90.00
_cell.angle_gamma   90.00
#
_symmetry.space_group_name_H-M   'P 1'
#
loop_
_entity.id
_entity.type
_entity.pdbx_description
1 polymer ?
#
loop_
_entity_poly.entity_id
_entity_poly.type
_entity_poly.pdbx_seq_one_letter_code
_entity_poly.pdbx_strand_id
1 'polypeptide(L)' 'MEEDPYGTDAIIKAMRTGRHFGGGRAVLPPMPWTWVGTMTDEDLEAIVACLQSIPPIRNRVPVPVPPAPAGGAT' A
#
# COMPACT_ATOMS: atom_id res chain seq x y z
N MET A 1 15.91 8.92 -14.57
CA MET A 1 15.69 7.90 -13.53
C MET A 1 14.21 7.62 -13.61
N GLU A 2 13.85 6.50 -14.23
CA GLU A 2 12.45 6.07 -14.33
C GLU A 2 12.00 5.78 -12.90
N GLU A 3 11.12 6.61 -12.33
CA GLU A 3 10.62 6.45 -10.97
C GLU A 3 9.71 5.21 -10.96
N ASP A 4 10.28 4.04 -10.65
CA ASP A 4 9.51 2.81 -10.55
C ASP A 4 8.45 2.98 -9.46
N PRO A 5 7.14 2.91 -9.79
CA PRO A 5 6.08 3.15 -8.81
C PRO A 5 6.06 2.08 -7.70
N TYR A 6 6.78 0.98 -7.86
CA TYR A 6 6.97 -0.09 -6.87
C TYR A 6 8.39 -0.11 -6.27
N GLY A 7 9.13 1.00 -6.39
CA GLY A 7 10.39 1.22 -5.70
C GLY A 7 10.22 1.21 -4.19
N THR A 8 11.32 0.90 -3.48
CA THR A 8 11.32 0.77 -2.01
C THR A 8 10.80 2.01 -1.31
N ASP A 9 11.26 3.20 -1.72
CA ASP A 9 10.79 4.48 -1.17
C ASP A 9 9.27 4.67 -1.34
N ALA A 10 8.75 4.38 -2.54
CA ALA A 10 7.33 4.54 -2.84
C ALA A 10 6.45 3.61 -1.99
N ILE A 11 6.90 2.37 -1.75
CA ILE A 11 6.19 1.40 -0.90
C ILE A 11 6.26 1.81 0.57
N ILE A 12 7.44 2.19 1.07
CA ILE A 12 7.60 2.65 2.46
C ILE A 12 6.71 3.87 2.72
N LYS A 13 6.74 4.84 1.81
CA LYS A 13 5.89 6.03 1.87
C LYS A 13 4.41 5.68 1.86
N ALA A 14 3.99 4.70 1.07
CA ALA A 14 2.62 4.22 1.07
C ALA A 14 2.20 3.61 2.41
N MET A 15 3.08 2.80 3.04
CA MET A 15 2.83 2.22 4.36
C MET A 15 2.78 3.27 5.47
N ARG A 16 3.64 4.29 5.42
CA ARG A 16 3.69 5.39 6.39
C ARG A 16 2.48 6.34 6.29
N THR A 17 2.03 6.63 5.07
CA THR A 17 0.99 7.65 4.82
C THR A 17 -0.41 7.08 4.66
N GLY A 18 -0.53 5.76 4.43
CA GLY A 18 -1.81 5.14 4.06
C GLY A 18 -2.35 5.66 2.72
N ARG A 19 -1.48 6.21 1.86
CA ARG A 19 -1.84 6.65 0.52
C ARG A 19 -1.23 5.73 -0.51
N HIS A 20 -1.99 5.41 -1.54
CA HIS A 20 -1.52 4.61 -2.66
C HIS A 20 -0.28 5.25 -3.28
N PHE A 21 0.86 4.55 -3.25
CA PHE A 21 2.19 5.05 -3.65
C PHE A 21 2.57 6.40 -3.02
N GLY A 22 2.12 6.67 -1.79
CA GLY A 22 2.53 7.85 -1.01
C GLY A 22 1.90 9.19 -1.41
N GLY A 23 1.19 9.28 -2.53
CA GLY A 23 0.56 10.52 -3.00
C GLY A 23 -0.85 10.36 -3.57
N GLY A 24 -1.27 9.13 -3.84
CA GLY A 24 -2.57 8.84 -4.43
C GLY A 24 -3.72 8.85 -3.42
N ARG A 25 -4.78 8.12 -3.78
CA ARG A 25 -5.96 7.91 -2.95
C ARG A 25 -5.61 7.27 -1.59
N ALA A 26 -6.50 7.45 -0.62
CA ALA A 26 -6.45 6.71 0.62
C ALA A 26 -6.54 5.20 0.37
N VAL A 27 -5.68 4.45 1.06
CA VAL A 27 -5.72 3.00 1.11
C VAL A 27 -6.92 2.60 1.96
N LEU A 28 -7.87 1.91 1.32
CA LEU A 28 -9.07 1.43 2.00
C LEU A 28 -8.76 0.14 2.79
N PRO A 29 -9.46 -0.11 3.92
CA PRO A 29 -9.51 -1.44 4.54
C PRO A 29 -9.89 -2.47 3.48
N PRO A 30 -9.28 -3.67 3.40
CA PRO A 30 -8.64 -4.45 4.47
C PRO A 30 -7.10 -4.34 4.59
N MET A 31 -6.45 -3.38 3.92
CA MET A 31 -4.98 -3.28 3.96
C MET A 31 -4.48 -2.74 5.33
N PRO A 32 -3.61 -3.47 6.06
CA PRO A 32 -3.18 -3.13 7.42
C PRO A 32 -2.04 -2.09 7.46
N TRP A 33 -2.16 -1.00 6.72
CA TRP A 33 -1.10 0.02 6.62
C TRP A 33 -0.79 0.71 7.96
N THR A 34 -1.80 0.87 8.84
CA THR A 34 -1.60 1.51 10.14
C THR A 34 -0.73 0.69 11.09
N TRP A 35 -0.71 -0.64 10.94
CA TRP A 35 0.09 -1.55 11.77
C TRP A 35 1.49 -1.72 11.19
N VAL A 36 1.58 -1.86 9.87
CA VAL A 36 2.87 -2.02 9.17
C VAL A 36 3.64 -0.69 9.18
N GLY A 37 2.95 0.44 9.02
CA GLY A 37 3.54 1.77 9.00
C GLY A 37 4.14 2.24 10.34
N THR A 38 3.97 1.49 11.44
CA THR A 38 4.64 1.76 12.72
C THR A 38 5.94 0.98 12.93
N MET A 39 6.29 0.07 12.00
CA MET A 39 7.56 -0.67 12.05
C MET A 39 8.78 0.23 11.82
N THR A 40 9.98 -0.29 12.09
CA THR A 40 11.24 0.40 11.79
C THR A 40 11.43 0.48 10.28
N ASP A 41 12.25 1.42 9.81
CA ASP A 41 12.57 1.53 8.38
C ASP A 41 13.31 0.28 7.88
N GLU A 42 14.17 -0.30 8.72
CA GLU A 42 14.90 -1.55 8.46
C GLU A 42 13.95 -2.74 8.22
N ASP A 43 12.90 -2.88 9.05
CA ASP A 43 11.89 -3.94 8.88
C ASP A 43 11.10 -3.72 7.59
N LEU A 44 10.74 -2.47 7.29
CA LEU A 44 10.00 -2.14 6.06
C LEU A 44 10.83 -2.42 4.81
N GLU A 45 12.12 -2.07 4.81
CA GLU A 45 13.05 -2.39 3.73
C GLU A 45 13.20 -3.90 3.54
N ALA A 46 13.33 -4.67 4.63
CA ALA A 46 13.43 -6.13 4.57
C ALA A 46 12.15 -6.76 3.98
N ILE A 47 10.97 -6.26 4.34
CA ILE A 47 9.69 -6.70 3.76
C ILE A 47 9.66 -6.40 2.26
N VAL A 48 10.03 -5.19 1.84
CA VAL A 48 10.05 -4.82 0.42
C VAL A 48 11.02 -5.71 -0.36
N ALA A 49 12.22 -5.95 0.17
CA ALA A 49 13.21 -6.82 -0.47
C ALA A 49 12.69 -8.26 -0.61
N CYS A 50 12.00 -8.77 0.41
CA CYS A 50 11.34 -10.07 0.35
C CYS A 50 10.27 -10.11 -0.76
N LEU A 51 9.43 -9.08 -0.87
CA LEU A 51 8.40 -9.01 -1.92
C LEU A 51 9.00 -8.90 -3.33
N GLN A 52 10.08 -8.14 -3.50
CA GLN A 52 10.78 -7.99 -4.79
C GLN A 52 11.52 -9.26 -5.21
N SER A 53 11.86 -10.15 -4.26
CA SER A 53 12.48 -11.44 -4.57
C SER A 53 11.52 -12.44 -5.25
N ILE A 54 10.21 -12.22 -5.13
CA ILE A 54 9.18 -13.10 -5.66
C ILE A 54 8.85 -12.67 -7.10
N PRO A 55 8.71 -13.61 -8.06
CA PRO A 55 8.36 -13.26 -9.42
C PRO A 55 6.99 -12.56 -9.49
N PRO A 56 6.87 -11.43 -10.21
CA PRO A 56 5.64 -10.66 -10.26
C PRO A 56 4.54 -11.41 -11.02
N ILE A 57 3.36 -11.51 -10.41
CA ILE A 57 2.15 -12.00 -11.07
C ILE A 57 1.46 -10.82 -11.75
N ARG A 58 1.27 -10.89 -13.07
CA ARG A 58 0.52 -9.88 -13.82
C ARG A 58 -0.96 -9.97 -13.49
N ASN A 59 -1.40 -9.13 -12.56
CA ASN A 59 -2.80 -9.01 -12.18
C ASN A 59 -3.28 -7.56 -12.37
N ARG A 60 -4.28 -7.36 -13.23
CA ARG A 60 -4.92 -6.05 -13.39
C ARG A 60 -5.98 -5.90 -12.29
N VAL A 61 -5.60 -5.25 -11.20
CA VAL A 61 -6.52 -4.99 -10.07
C VAL A 61 -7.60 -4.00 -10.53
N PRO A 62 -8.90 -4.35 -10.41
CA PRO A 62 -9.99 -3.42 -10.72
C PRO A 62 -9.99 -2.24 -9.75
N VAL A 63 -10.67 -1.14 -10.11
CA VAL A 63 -10.75 0.04 -9.25
C VAL A 63 -11.47 -0.34 -7.94
N PRO A 64 -10.87 -0.10 -6.76
CA PRO A 64 -11.53 -0.20 -5.47
C PRO A 64 -12.92 0.41 -5.45
N VAL A 65 -13.88 -0.43 -5.07
CA VAL A 65 -15.24 -0.02 -4.74
C VAL A 65 -15.23 0.37 -3.27
N PRO A 66 -15.58 1.61 -2.89
CA PRO A 66 -15.69 1.98 -1.50
C PRO A 66 -16.76 1.12 -0.80
N PRO A 67 -16.63 0.90 0.53
CA PRO A 67 -17.67 0.19 1.26
C PRO A 67 -19.02 0.89 1.04
N ALA A 68 -20.10 0.11 0.93
CA ALA A 68 -21.44 0.66 0.88
C ALA A 68 -21.61 1.64 2.05
N PRO A 69 -22.24 2.82 1.84
CA PRO A 69 -22.49 3.73 2.94
C PRO A 69 -23.23 2.94 4.02
N ALA A 70 -22.69 2.94 5.24
CA ALA A 70 -23.38 2.36 6.38
C ALA A 70 -24.77 2.98 6.39
N GLY A 71 -25.80 2.15 6.19
CA GLY A 71 -27.18 2.59 6.04
C GLY A 71 -27.47 3.62 7.12
N GLY A 72 -27.93 4.80 6.68
CA GLY A 72 -28.24 5.91 7.56
C GLY A 72 -29.10 5.43 8.72
N ALA A 73 -28.57 5.59 9.92
CA ALA A 73 -29.39 5.62 11.11
C ALA A 73 -30.26 6.88 10.99
N THR A 74 -31.49 6.68 10.52
CA THR A 74 -32.65 7.47 10.94
C THR A 74 -32.83 7.40 12.43
#